data_AF-A0AAW0GR39-F1
#
_entry.id   AF-A0AAW0GR39-F1
#
_cell.length_a   1.000
_cell.length_b   1.000
_cell.length_c   1.000
_cell.angle_alpha   90.00
_cell.angle_beta   90.00
_cell.angle_gamma   90.00
#
_symmetry.space_group_name_H-M   'P 1'
#
loop_
_entity.id
_entity.type
_entity.pdbx_description
1 polymer ?
#
loop_
_entity_poly.entity_id
_entity_poly.type
_entity_poly.pdbx_seq_one_letter_code
_entity_poly.pdbx_strand_id
1 'polypeptide(L)'
;MSSPLSDQSQVTIASQSQNAAYCGMAIAMVGLQCQLHGFGDLLDGIPEEAQLFVGRRLAFPDFIYLLSRVITFPFMVLLIVFCVIPVEFINCHALELSLTWLACTRHPLQHITILLRVRAIFKESPKAVWVFGFLWLSTCASILFPFLFRTHKTLARIAEYALGIMLKDTAPPVS
;
A
#
# COMPACT_ATOMS: atom_id res chain seq x y z
N MET A 1 12.67 8.45 42.55
CA MET A 1 11.43 7.89 41.98
C MET A 1 10.87 8.93 41.04
N SER A 2 11.30 8.86 39.78
CA SER A 2 10.93 9.81 38.73
C SER A 2 9.62 9.32 38.10
N SER A 3 8.61 10.19 38.07
CA SER A 3 7.25 9.86 37.68
C SER A 3 7.14 9.41 36.22
N PRO A 4 6.56 8.24 35.90
CA PRO A 4 6.41 7.72 34.54
C PRO A 4 5.40 8.49 33.66
N LEU A 5 4.69 9.49 34.19
CA LEU A 5 3.70 10.27 33.43
C LEU A 5 4.32 11.29 32.44
N SER A 6 5.57 11.72 32.64
CA SER A 6 6.19 12.73 31.78
C SER A 6 6.56 12.21 30.39
N ASP A 7 7.00 10.95 30.30
CA ASP A 7 7.43 10.35 29.02
C ASP A 7 6.25 10.03 28.11
N GLN A 8 5.13 9.57 28.68
CA GLN A 8 3.95 9.23 27.88
C GLN A 8 3.30 10.47 27.25
N SER A 9 3.31 11.61 27.96
CA SER A 9 2.76 12.87 27.44
C SER A 9 3.63 13.47 26.33
N GLN A 10 4.97 13.37 26.42
CA GLN A 10 5.86 13.87 25.35
C GLN A 10 5.79 13.02 24.07
N VAL A 11 5.61 11.71 24.18
CA VAL A 11 5.42 10.82 23.01
C VAL A 11 4.09 11.11 22.29
N THR A 12 3.02 11.43 23.03
CA THR A 12 1.73 11.80 22.43
C THR A 12 1.81 13.13 21.68
N ILE A 13 2.48 14.14 22.23
CA ILE A 13 2.61 15.46 21.57
C ILE A 13 3.49 15.38 20.30
N ALA A 14 4.58 14.60 20.34
CA ALA A 14 5.43 14.41 19.17
C ALA A 14 4.73 13.66 18.04
N SER A 15 4.01 12.58 18.37
CA SER A 15 3.21 11.82 17.39
C SER A 15 2.05 12.64 16.82
N GLN A 16 1.41 13.49 17.61
CA GLN A 16 0.32 14.35 17.16
C GLN A 16 0.81 15.43 16.17
N SER A 17 2.01 16.00 16.36
CA SER A 17 2.61 16.95 15.41
C SER A 17 3.00 16.29 14.08
N GLN A 18 3.54 15.07 14.13
CA GLN A 18 3.84 14.29 12.93
C GLN A 18 2.55 13.91 12.20
N ASN A 19 1.53 13.44 12.92
CA ASN A 19 0.24 13.07 12.33
C ASN A 19 -0.45 14.25 11.64
N ALA A 20 -0.33 15.47 12.15
CA ALA A 20 -0.87 16.66 11.49
C ALA A 20 -0.17 16.96 10.15
N ALA A 21 1.17 16.83 10.10
CA ALA A 21 1.94 17.02 8.87
C ALA A 21 1.68 15.91 7.84
N TYR A 22 1.60 14.64 8.30
CA TYR A 22 1.23 13.50 7.46
C TYR A 22 -0.19 13.62 6.94
N CYS A 23 -1.12 14.10 7.76
CA CYS A 23 -2.49 14.32 7.36
C CYS A 23 -2.61 15.44 6.32
N GLY A 24 -1.86 16.54 6.48
CA GLY A 24 -1.77 17.59 5.47
C GLY A 24 -1.21 17.10 4.13
N MET A 25 -0.13 16.32 4.16
CA MET A 25 0.42 15.69 2.94
C MET A 25 -0.53 14.65 2.33
N ALA A 26 -1.19 13.84 3.15
CA ALA A 26 -2.16 12.85 2.68
C ALA A 26 -3.35 13.54 2.00
N ILE A 27 -3.94 14.55 2.62
CA ILE A 27 -5.03 15.35 2.03
C ILE A 27 -4.58 16.02 0.73
N ALA A 28 -3.39 16.59 0.69
CA ALA A 28 -2.84 17.18 -0.54
C ALA A 28 -2.62 16.14 -1.65
N MET A 29 -2.10 14.95 -1.32
CA MET A 29 -1.95 13.85 -2.28
C MET A 29 -3.30 13.30 -2.75
N VAL A 30 -4.29 13.17 -1.86
CA VAL A 30 -5.66 12.77 -2.20
C VAL A 30 -6.30 13.81 -3.12
N GLY A 31 -6.17 15.10 -2.80
CA GLY A 31 -6.66 16.20 -3.61
C GLY A 31 -6.06 16.20 -5.01
N LEU A 32 -4.74 16.08 -5.11
CA LEU A 32 -4.04 15.99 -6.39
C LEU A 32 -4.46 14.75 -7.20
N GLN A 33 -4.67 13.62 -6.53
CA GLN A 33 -5.15 12.40 -7.18
C GLN A 33 -6.60 12.52 -7.63
N CYS A 34 -7.47 13.17 -6.87
CA CYS A 34 -8.84 13.47 -7.29
C CYS A 34 -8.87 14.41 -8.50
N GLN A 35 -7.99 15.41 -8.56
CA GLN A 35 -7.86 16.32 -9.70
C GLN A 35 -7.28 15.63 -10.94
N LEU A 36 -6.20 14.85 -10.78
CA LEU A 36 -5.56 14.16 -11.91
C LEU A 36 -6.39 13.01 -12.46
N HIS A 37 -7.24 12.39 -11.64
CA HIS A 37 -8.06 11.25 -12.04
C HIS A 37 -9.55 11.56 -12.23
N GLY A 38 -10.00 12.82 -12.09
CA GLY A 38 -11.40 13.21 -12.29
C GLY A 38 -12.37 12.38 -11.45
N PHE A 39 -12.08 12.17 -10.16
CA PHE A 39 -12.84 11.22 -9.33
C PHE A 39 -14.32 11.63 -9.17
N GLY A 40 -14.62 12.93 -9.26
CA GLY A 40 -15.99 13.47 -9.29
C GLY A 40 -16.73 13.06 -10.57
N ASP A 41 -16.14 13.31 -11.74
CA ASP A 41 -16.71 12.91 -13.03
C ASP A 41 -16.82 11.38 -13.19
N LEU A 42 -15.96 10.62 -12.51
CA LEU A 42 -16.00 9.17 -12.53
C LEU A 42 -17.18 8.61 -11.73
N LEU A 43 -17.50 9.19 -10.57
CA LEU A 43 -18.64 8.73 -9.76
C LEU A 43 -19.96 8.98 -10.48
N ASP A 44 -20.07 10.11 -11.18
CA ASP A 44 -21.22 10.42 -12.04
C ASP A 44 -21.25 9.55 -13.31
N GLY A 45 -20.10 9.14 -13.85
CA GLY A 45 -20.01 8.29 -15.04
C GLY A 45 -20.11 6.77 -14.79
N ILE A 46 -19.91 6.28 -13.57
CA ILE A 46 -20.03 4.84 -13.23
C ILE A 46 -21.37 4.20 -13.66
N PRO A 47 -22.55 4.81 -13.44
CA PRO A 47 -23.80 4.20 -13.90
C PRO A 47 -23.91 4.11 -15.43
N GLU A 48 -23.35 5.07 -16.17
CA GLU A 48 -23.33 5.06 -17.63
C GLU A 48 -22.28 4.10 -18.19
N GLU A 49 -21.13 4.00 -17.54
CA GLU A 49 -20.14 2.96 -17.83
C GLU A 49 -20.73 1.58 -17.53
N ALA A 50 -21.38 1.37 -16.37
CA ALA A 50 -22.08 0.13 -15.95
C ALA A 50 -23.10 -0.34 -16.98
N GLN A 51 -23.81 0.56 -17.65
CA GLN A 51 -24.74 0.21 -18.74
C GLN A 51 -24.00 -0.25 -20.01
N LEU A 52 -22.80 0.27 -20.29
CA LEU A 52 -21.90 -0.24 -21.32
C LEU A 52 -21.32 -1.62 -20.99
N PHE A 53 -21.11 -1.95 -19.70
CA PHE A 53 -20.67 -3.29 -19.24
C PHE A 53 -21.70 -4.39 -19.51
N VAL A 54 -23.01 -4.06 -19.57
CA VAL A 54 -24.07 -5.05 -19.81
C VAL A 54 -24.16 -5.47 -21.29
N GLY A 55 -23.58 -4.70 -22.22
CA GLY A 55 -23.74 -4.90 -23.67
C GLY A 55 -22.48 -5.26 -24.47
N ARG A 56 -21.25 -5.11 -23.96
CA ARG A 56 -20.01 -5.36 -24.72
C ARG A 56 -19.01 -6.28 -24.00
N ARG A 57 -18.22 -7.02 -24.79
CA ARG A 57 -17.07 -7.80 -24.29
C ARG A 57 -16.02 -6.85 -23.71
N LEU A 58 -15.79 -6.97 -22.42
CA LEU A 58 -14.81 -6.17 -21.70
C LEU A 58 -13.41 -6.43 -22.20
N ALA A 59 -12.72 -5.35 -22.58
CA ALA A 59 -11.30 -5.45 -22.85
C ALA A 59 -10.57 -5.58 -21.49
N PHE A 60 -9.56 -6.46 -21.44
CA PHE A 60 -8.66 -6.61 -20.30
C PHE A 60 -8.21 -5.28 -19.62
N PRO A 61 -7.88 -4.19 -20.35
CA PRO A 61 -7.55 -2.90 -19.73
C PRO A 61 -8.68 -2.26 -18.92
N ASP A 62 -9.94 -2.45 -19.30
CA ASP A 62 -11.09 -1.84 -18.62
C ASP A 62 -11.29 -2.47 -17.24
N PHE A 63 -11.09 -3.79 -17.15
CA PHE A 63 -11.16 -4.52 -15.88
C PHE A 63 -10.05 -4.07 -14.91
N ILE A 64 -8.80 -3.94 -15.40
CA ILE A 64 -7.67 -3.49 -14.58
C ILE A 64 -7.90 -2.06 -14.08
N TYR A 65 -8.46 -1.21 -14.94
CA TYR A 65 -8.80 0.15 -14.58
C TYR A 65 -9.84 0.19 -13.45
N LEU A 66 -10.93 -0.58 -13.59
CA LEU A 66 -11.96 -0.69 -12.54
C LEU A 66 -11.37 -1.21 -11.23
N LEU A 67 -10.54 -2.25 -11.30
CA LEU A 67 -9.88 -2.82 -10.13
C LEU A 67 -8.97 -1.81 -9.44
N SER A 68 -8.23 -1.00 -10.21
CA SER A 68 -7.39 0.07 -9.65
C SER A 68 -8.22 1.12 -8.91
N ARG A 69 -9.43 1.41 -9.37
CA ARG A 69 -10.34 2.36 -8.72
C ARG A 69 -10.91 1.78 -7.43
N VAL A 70 -11.37 0.54 -7.47
CA VAL A 70 -11.91 -0.17 -6.31
C VAL A 70 -10.88 -0.31 -5.20
N ILE A 71 -9.60 -0.50 -5.52
CA ILE A 71 -8.51 -0.56 -4.51
C ILE A 71 -8.13 0.83 -3.99
N THR A 72 -8.28 1.87 -4.82
CA THR A 72 -7.96 3.25 -4.40
C THR A 72 -8.94 3.77 -3.35
N PHE A 73 -10.23 3.43 -3.46
CA PHE A 73 -11.25 3.88 -2.53
C PHE A 73 -10.99 3.52 -1.05
N PRO A 74 -10.79 2.24 -0.66
CA PRO A 74 -10.49 1.87 0.72
C PRO A 74 -9.17 2.46 1.20
N PHE A 75 -8.18 2.68 0.32
CA PHE A 75 -6.95 3.37 0.68
C PHE A 75 -7.21 4.82 1.12
N MET A 76 -8.05 5.55 0.38
CA MET A 76 -8.46 6.91 0.76
C MET A 76 -9.23 6.91 2.08
N VAL A 77 -10.16 5.96 2.26
CA VAL A 77 -10.92 5.83 3.50
C VAL A 77 -9.99 5.58 4.69
N LEU A 78 -9.01 4.67 4.55
CA LEU A 78 -8.04 4.39 5.61
C LEU A 78 -7.16 5.60 5.94
N LEU A 79 -6.77 6.41 4.95
CA LEU A 79 -6.06 7.67 5.20
C LEU A 79 -6.90 8.67 5.98
N ILE A 80 -8.18 8.83 5.62
CA ILE A 80 -9.10 9.72 6.35
C ILE A 80 -9.31 9.22 7.78
N VAL A 81 -9.49 7.91 7.95
CA VAL A 81 -9.60 7.26 9.26
C VAL A 81 -8.35 7.53 10.11
N PHE A 82 -7.16 7.43 9.53
CA PHE A 82 -5.89 7.73 10.20
C PHE A 82 -5.79 9.21 10.62
N CYS A 83 -6.36 10.11 9.84
CA CYS A 83 -6.40 11.55 10.12
C CYS A 83 -7.40 11.92 11.24
N VAL A 84 -8.58 11.29 11.24
CA VAL A 84 -9.72 11.72 12.06
C VAL A 84 -9.76 10.97 13.39
N ILE A 85 -9.38 9.70 13.42
CA ILE A 85 -9.52 8.86 14.62
C ILE A 85 -8.29 9.02 15.52
N PRO A 86 -8.47 9.37 16.81
CA PRO A 86 -7.36 9.43 17.75
C PRO A 86 -6.68 8.08 17.92
N VAL A 87 -5.35 8.11 18.02
CA VAL A 87 -4.47 6.90 18.13
C VAL A 87 -4.79 6.01 19.33
N GLU A 88 -5.53 6.53 20.32
CA GLU A 88 -5.88 5.84 21.56
C GLU A 88 -6.95 4.77 21.37
N PHE A 89 -7.78 4.88 20.32
CA PHE A 89 -8.93 3.99 20.07
C PHE A 89 -8.66 2.95 18.99
N ILE A 90 -7.52 3.03 18.29
CA ILE A 90 -7.22 2.20 17.12
C ILE A 90 -5.92 1.42 17.32
N ASN A 91 -5.93 0.17 16.89
CA ASN A 91 -4.70 -0.63 16.77
C ASN A 91 -3.84 -0.07 15.64
N CYS A 92 -2.94 0.86 15.98
CA CYS A 92 -2.03 1.52 15.04
C CYS A 92 -1.26 0.51 14.18
N HIS A 93 -0.84 -0.61 14.76
CA HIS A 93 -0.11 -1.66 14.05
C HIS A 93 -0.95 -2.32 12.92
N ALA A 94 -2.23 -2.61 13.18
CA ALA A 94 -3.10 -3.22 12.17
C ALA A 94 -3.43 -2.22 11.05
N LEU A 95 -3.63 -0.96 11.42
CA LEU A 95 -3.92 0.11 10.47
C LEU A 95 -2.73 0.39 9.55
N GLU A 96 -1.52 0.52 10.11
CA GLU A 96 -0.28 0.70 9.34
C GLU A 96 -0.05 -0.48 8.38
N LEU A 97 -0.29 -1.71 8.84
CA LEU A 97 -0.15 -2.90 8.01
C LEU A 97 -1.14 -2.87 6.84
N SER A 98 -2.42 -2.57 7.09
CA SER A 98 -3.42 -2.47 6.03
C SER A 98 -3.09 -1.37 5.03
N LEU A 99 -2.69 -0.18 5.50
CA LEU A 99 -2.34 0.94 4.65
C LEU A 99 -1.14 0.60 3.75
N THR A 100 -0.14 -0.09 4.31
CA THR A 100 1.02 -0.55 3.56
C THR A 100 0.62 -1.57 2.49
N TRP A 101 -0.23 -2.55 2.82
CA TRP A 101 -0.73 -3.52 1.85
C TRP A 101 -1.51 -2.87 0.70
N LEU A 102 -2.40 -1.92 1.02
CA LEU A 102 -3.14 -1.19 0.01
C LEU A 102 -2.24 -0.29 -0.84
N ALA A 103 -1.27 0.41 -0.25
CA ALA A 103 -0.30 1.20 -1.02
C ALA A 103 0.51 0.31 -1.99
N CYS A 104 0.94 -0.86 -1.52
CA CYS A 104 1.74 -1.80 -2.30
C CYS A 104 0.97 -2.41 -3.47
N THR A 105 -0.34 -2.60 -3.34
CA THR A 105 -1.19 -3.10 -4.42
C THR A 105 -1.65 -1.99 -5.36
N ARG A 106 -1.94 -0.80 -4.82
CA ARG A 106 -2.42 0.35 -5.60
C ARG A 106 -1.37 0.90 -6.56
N HIS A 107 -0.13 1.07 -6.12
CA HIS A 107 0.95 1.61 -6.95
C HIS A 107 1.19 0.84 -8.26
N PRO A 108 1.44 -0.49 -8.25
CA PRO A 108 1.68 -1.25 -9.47
C PRO A 108 0.45 -1.28 -10.37
N LEU A 109 -0.77 -1.23 -9.80
CA LEU A 109 -2.02 -1.12 -10.57
C LEU A 109 -2.15 0.22 -11.29
N GLN A 110 -1.74 1.33 -10.66
CA GLN A 110 -1.73 2.63 -11.34
C GLN A 110 -0.73 2.64 -12.50
N HIS A 111 0.48 2.12 -12.29
CA HIS A 111 1.49 2.09 -13.36
C HIS A 111 1.14 1.15 -14.52
N ILE A 112 0.48 0.00 -14.27
CA ILE A 112 0.07 -0.91 -15.34
C ILE A 112 -1.00 -0.29 -16.23
N THR A 113 -1.93 0.52 -15.69
CA THR A 113 -2.94 1.20 -16.54
C THR A 113 -2.30 2.18 -17.53
N ILE A 114 -1.26 2.90 -17.10
CA ILE A 114 -0.45 3.77 -17.98
C ILE A 114 0.23 2.93 -19.07
N LEU A 115 0.83 1.80 -18.70
CA LEU A 115 1.47 0.90 -19.65
C LEU A 115 0.47 0.39 -20.70
N LEU A 116 -0.74 0.02 -20.29
CA LEU A 116 -1.80 -0.42 -21.21
C LEU A 116 -2.22 0.69 -22.17
N ARG A 117 -2.33 1.93 -21.70
CA ARG A 117 -2.61 3.10 -22.56
C ARG A 117 -1.47 3.37 -23.54
N VAL A 118 -0.22 3.32 -23.08
CA VAL A 118 0.96 3.47 -23.95
C VAL A 118 1.00 2.36 -25.00
N ARG A 119 0.69 1.10 -24.64
CA ARG A 119 0.62 -0.01 -25.59
C ARG A 119 -0.48 0.19 -26.64
N ALA A 120 -1.60 0.80 -26.25
CA ALA A 120 -2.69 1.09 -27.18
C ALA A 120 -2.30 2.18 -28.20
N ILE A 121 -1.49 3.16 -27.78
CA ILE A 121 -1.01 4.28 -28.62
C ILE A 121 0.16 3.84 -29.50
N PHE A 122 1.16 3.17 -28.93
CA PHE A 122 2.42 2.82 -29.59
C PHE A 122 2.42 1.39 -30.14
N LYS A 123 1.39 1.02 -30.90
CA LYS A 123 1.28 -0.34 -31.49
C LYS A 123 2.48 -0.73 -32.36
N GLU A 124 3.11 0.24 -33.01
CA GLU A 124 4.20 0.01 -33.98
C GLU A 124 5.61 -0.01 -33.38
N SER A 125 5.81 0.45 -32.13
CA SER A 125 7.15 0.56 -31.53
C SER A 125 7.31 -0.33 -30.28
N PRO A 126 7.70 -1.61 -30.45
CA PRO A 126 7.82 -2.55 -29.33
C PRO A 126 8.90 -2.15 -28.31
N LYS A 127 9.88 -1.32 -28.73
CA LYS A 127 10.93 -0.78 -27.84
C LYS A 127 10.35 0.11 -26.74
N ALA A 128 9.37 0.95 -27.06
CA ALA A 128 8.74 1.83 -26.08
C ALA A 128 7.99 1.00 -25.02
N VAL A 129 7.21 0.01 -25.46
CA VAL A 129 6.48 -0.90 -24.55
C VAL A 129 7.45 -1.63 -23.61
N TRP A 130 8.62 -2.06 -24.11
CA TRP A 130 9.65 -2.70 -23.29
C TRP A 130 10.21 -1.78 -22.19
N VAL A 131 10.51 -0.52 -22.52
CA VAL A 131 11.01 0.46 -21.54
C VAL A 131 9.98 0.69 -20.43
N PHE A 132 8.71 0.88 -20.78
CA PHE A 132 7.64 1.05 -19.78
C PHE A 132 7.41 -0.23 -18.95
N GLY A 133 7.53 -1.41 -19.56
CA GLY A 133 7.46 -2.69 -18.84
C GLY A 133 8.60 -2.89 -17.86
N PHE A 134 9.82 -2.53 -18.25
CA PHE A 134 10.98 -2.57 -17.35
C PHE A 134 10.83 -1.59 -16.19
N LEU A 135 10.36 -0.37 -16.46
CA LEU A 135 10.09 0.62 -15.42
C LEU A 135 9.03 0.12 -14.42
N TRP A 136 7.97 -0.52 -14.92
CA TRP A 136 6.95 -1.15 -14.07
C TRP A 136 7.54 -2.27 -13.20
N LEU A 137 8.35 -3.18 -13.77
CA LEU A 137 9.02 -4.24 -13.02
C LEU A 137 9.95 -3.68 -11.94
N SER A 138 10.69 -2.62 -12.25
CA SER A 138 11.56 -1.92 -11.29
C SER A 138 10.76 -1.38 -10.10
N THR A 139 9.58 -0.80 -10.34
CA THR A 139 8.69 -0.34 -9.27
C THR A 139 8.18 -1.51 -8.44
N CYS A 140 7.73 -2.60 -9.07
CA CYS A 140 7.32 -3.81 -8.36
C CYS A 140 8.45 -4.37 -7.48
N ALA A 141 9.68 -4.44 -8.01
CA ALA A 141 10.84 -4.91 -7.26
C ALA A 141 11.14 -4.00 -6.06
N SER A 142 11.08 -2.68 -6.24
CA SER A 142 11.32 -1.70 -5.18
C SER A 142 10.30 -1.83 -4.05
N ILE A 143 9.03 -2.09 -4.39
CA ILE A 143 7.96 -2.29 -3.41
C ILE A 143 8.07 -3.65 -2.71
N LEU A 144 8.42 -4.73 -3.43
CA LEU A 144 8.59 -6.05 -2.84
C LEU A 144 9.85 -6.18 -1.98
N PHE A 145 10.89 -5.40 -2.26
CA PHE A 145 12.18 -5.45 -1.56
C PHE A 145 12.07 -5.41 -0.02
N PRO A 146 11.37 -4.45 0.62
CA PRO A 146 11.23 -4.43 2.07
C PRO A 146 10.50 -5.64 2.62
N PHE A 147 9.54 -6.23 1.88
CA PHE A 147 8.85 -7.45 2.31
C PHE A 147 9.76 -8.65 2.28
N LEU A 148 10.52 -8.82 1.20
CA LEU A 148 11.51 -9.89 1.06
C LEU A 148 12.61 -9.78 2.11
N PHE A 149 13.07 -8.57 2.43
CA PHE A 149 14.03 -8.36 3.51
C PHE A 149 13.45 -8.65 4.89
N ARG A 150 12.19 -8.27 5.13
CA ARG A 150 11.52 -8.50 6.41
C ARG A 150 11.24 -9.99 6.63
N THR A 151 10.83 -10.74 5.61
CA THR A 151 10.66 -12.21 5.72
C THR A 151 11.98 -12.91 5.97
N HIS A 152 13.06 -12.52 5.29
CA HIS A 152 14.39 -13.10 5.49
C HIS A 152 14.90 -12.93 6.93
N LYS A 153 14.79 -11.73 7.52
CA LYS A 153 15.18 -11.49 8.92
C LYS A 153 14.32 -12.23 9.93
N THR A 154 13.05 -12.47 9.60
CA THR A 154 12.12 -13.19 10.48
C THR A 154 12.42 -14.68 10.46
N LEU A 155 12.68 -15.24 9.28
CA LEU A 155 13.11 -16.64 9.12
C LEU A 155 14.46 -16.89 9.79
N ALA A 156 15.43 -15.98 9.64
CA ALA A 156 16.73 -16.10 10.33
C ALA A 156 16.56 -16.17 11.86
N ARG A 157 15.71 -15.31 12.45
CA ARG A 157 15.42 -15.37 13.89
C ARG A 157 14.71 -16.66 14.30
N ILE A 158 13.74 -17.13 13.53
CA ILE A 158 13.03 -18.39 13.83
C ILE A 158 14.01 -19.57 13.75
N ALA A 159 14.92 -19.58 12.78
CA ALA A 159 15.95 -20.59 12.66
C ALA A 159 16.90 -20.61 13.86
N GLU A 160 17.33 -19.43 14.36
CA GLU A 160 18.14 -19.34 15.58
C GLU A 160 17.39 -19.85 16.82
N TYR A 161 16.11 -19.50 16.98
CA TYR A 161 15.27 -20.01 18.07
C TYR A 161 15.11 -21.54 18.01
N ALA A 162 14.87 -22.09 16.82
CA ALA A 162 14.74 -23.54 16.64
C ALA A 162 16.06 -24.27 16.94
N LEU A 163 17.20 -23.72 16.51
CA LEU A 163 18.52 -24.28 16.78
C LEU A 163 18.85 -24.26 18.29
N GLY A 164 18.48 -23.17 18.98
CA GLY A 164 18.67 -23.02 20.42
C GLY A 164 17.86 -24.03 21.25
N ILE A 165 16.64 -24.37 20.81
CA ILE A 165 15.82 -25.41 21.47
C ILE A 165 16.45 -26.79 21.24
N MET A 166 16.86 -27.11 20.02
CA MET A 166 17.47 -28.41 19.69
C MET A 166 18.78 -28.67 20.44
N LEU A 167 19.60 -27.63 20.65
CA LEU A 167 20.83 -27.72 21.44
C LEU A 167 20.58 -27.90 22.94
N LYS A 168 19.44 -27.41 23.45
CA LYS A 168 19.07 -27.53 24.87
C LYS A 168 18.62 -28.95 25.21
N ASP A 169 17.99 -29.66 24.28
CA ASP A 169 17.53 -31.03 24.46
C ASP A 169 18.67 -32.07 24.35
N THR A 170 19.85 -31.68 23.88
CA THR A 170 21.03 -32.58 23.79
C THR A 170 21.96 -32.50 25.00
N ALA A 171 21.68 -31.63 25.99
CA ALA A 171 22.48 -31.55 27.21
C ALA A 171 22.20 -32.78 28.10
N PRO A 172 23.19 -33.64 28.37
CA PRO A 172 22.99 -34.78 29.26
C PRO A 172 22.66 -34.29 30.68
N PRO A 173 21.82 -35.01 31.44
CA PRO A 173 21.53 -34.66 32.82
C PRO A 173 22.83 -34.68 33.61
N VAL A 174 23.16 -33.53 34.22
CA VAL A 174 24.30 -33.42 35.13
C VAL A 174 23.90 -34.16 36.40
N SER A 175 24.42 -35.37 36.54
CA SER A 175 24.33 -36.23 37.73
C SER A 175 25.26 -35.75 38.83
#